data_AF-A0AA41FAU4-F1
#
_entry.id   AF-A0AA41FAU4-F1
#
_cell.length_a   1.000
_cell.length_b   1.000
_cell.length_c   1.000
_cell.angle_alpha   90.00
_cell.angle_beta   90.00
_cell.angle_gamma   90.00
#
_symmetry.space_group_name_H-M   'P 1'
#
loop_
_entity.id
_entity.type
_entity.pdbx_description
1 polymer ?
#
loop_
_entity_poly.entity_id
_entity_poly.type
_entity_poly.pdbx_seq_one_letter_code
_entity_poly.pdbx_strand_id
1 'polypeptide(L)'
;MDRLTMLWIQALHGSGKAYRKLGLVFAAGGIEERTLAKICLERSMELGDEYGFFLYHKLFCKGGQVIDDFSYRTICNEYIRTRSLVKRRQLKPYLELGTKKQRALFRAHYARCKNAEKRKN
;
A
#
# COMPACT_ATOMS: atom_id res chain seq x y z
N MET A 1 -13.63 -27.11 11.11
CA MET A 1 -13.35 -26.44 9.82
C MET A 1 -12.07 -25.63 10.00
N ASP A 2 -11.08 -25.80 9.12
CA ASP A 2 -9.79 -25.13 9.30
C ASP A 2 -9.85 -23.63 8.95
N ARG A 3 -8.83 -22.88 9.38
CA ARG A 3 -8.75 -21.43 9.21
C ARG A 3 -8.72 -21.01 7.74
N LEU A 4 -8.14 -21.83 6.86
CA LEU A 4 -8.02 -21.51 5.43
C LEU A 4 -9.37 -21.65 4.73
N THR A 5 -10.12 -22.70 5.05
CA THR A 5 -11.48 -22.95 4.57
C THR A 5 -12.40 -21.79 4.95
N MET A 6 -12.31 -21.32 6.20
CA MET A 6 -13.10 -20.16 6.65
C MET A 6 -12.76 -18.88 5.87
N LEU A 7 -11.49 -18.66 5.51
CA LEU A 7 -11.10 -17.52 4.68
C LEU A 7 -11.68 -17.63 3.27
N TRP A 8 -11.68 -18.81 2.67
CA TRP A 8 -12.29 -19.04 1.37
C TRP A 8 -13.79 -18.78 1.38
N ILE A 9 -14.51 -19.30 2.38
CA ILE A 9 -15.96 -19.03 2.52
C ILE A 9 -16.22 -17.52 2.60
N GLN A 10 -15.48 -16.80 3.43
CA GLN A 10 -15.61 -15.34 3.56
C GLN A 10 -15.28 -14.61 2.25
N ALA A 11 -14.23 -15.04 1.55
CA ALA A 11 -13.80 -14.46 0.28
C ALA A 11 -14.88 -14.65 -0.80
N LEU A 12 -15.43 -15.86 -0.93
CA LEU A 12 -16.48 -16.19 -1.89
C LEU A 12 -17.79 -15.44 -1.61
N HIS A 13 -18.04 -15.03 -0.36
CA HIS A 13 -19.12 -14.10 0.00
C HIS A 13 -18.78 -12.61 -0.26
N GLY A 14 -17.69 -12.30 -0.96
CA GLY A 14 -17.33 -10.94 -1.36
C GLY A 14 -16.43 -10.19 -0.37
N SER A 15 -15.80 -10.86 0.60
CA SER A 15 -14.89 -10.18 1.53
C SER A 15 -13.51 -9.92 0.92
N GLY A 16 -13.25 -8.68 0.50
CA GLY A 16 -11.92 -8.24 0.04
C GLY A 16 -10.83 -8.51 1.08
N LYS A 17 -11.11 -8.26 2.37
CA LYS A 17 -10.20 -8.57 3.49
C LYS A 17 -9.85 -10.05 3.60
N ALA A 18 -10.77 -10.96 3.27
CA ALA A 18 -10.50 -12.39 3.28
C ALA A 18 -9.59 -12.78 2.11
N TYR A 19 -9.86 -12.26 0.90
CA TYR A 19 -8.96 -12.36 -0.25
C TYR A 19 -7.55 -11.82 0.04
N ARG A 20 -7.44 -10.66 0.71
CA ARG A 20 -6.15 -10.14 1.17
C ARG A 20 -5.38 -11.11 2.06
N LYS A 21 -6.07 -11.72 3.03
CA LYS A 21 -5.45 -12.69 3.94
C LYS A 21 -5.02 -13.95 3.21
N LEU A 22 -5.84 -14.48 2.29
CA LEU A 22 -5.46 -15.60 1.43
C LEU A 22 -4.22 -15.27 0.59
N GLY A 23 -4.18 -14.06 0.02
CA GLY A 23 -3.03 -13.55 -0.71
C GLY A 23 -1.73 -13.57 0.10
N LEU A 24 -1.79 -13.18 1.37
CA LEU A 24 -0.63 -13.27 2.27
C LEU A 24 -0.21 -14.71 2.60
N VAL A 25 -1.16 -15.62 2.78
CA VAL A 25 -0.87 -17.03 3.04
C VAL A 25 -0.11 -17.62 1.85
N PHE A 26 -0.64 -17.43 0.64
CA PHE A 26 -0.03 -18.01 -0.56
C PHE A 26 1.27 -17.29 -0.97
N ALA A 27 1.44 -16.00 -0.62
CA ALA A 27 2.67 -15.27 -0.92
C ALA A 27 3.91 -15.86 -0.22
N ALA A 28 3.73 -16.67 0.83
CA ALA A 28 4.80 -17.35 1.55
C ALA A 28 5.19 -18.71 0.94
N GLY A 29 4.45 -19.21 -0.06
CA GLY A 29 4.68 -20.50 -0.70
C GLY A 29 5.63 -20.44 -1.91
N GLY A 30 5.58 -21.50 -2.72
CA GLY A 30 6.34 -21.65 -3.96
C GLY A 30 5.78 -20.84 -5.13
N ILE A 31 6.16 -21.23 -6.35
CA ILE A 31 5.81 -20.51 -7.58
C ILE A 31 4.29 -20.54 -7.83
N GLU A 32 3.65 -21.69 -7.66
CA GLU A 32 2.21 -21.86 -7.86
C GLU A 32 1.42 -21.04 -6.84
N GLU A 33 1.85 -21.06 -5.58
CA GLU A 33 1.25 -20.27 -4.52
C GLU A 33 1.45 -18.77 -4.75
N ARG A 34 2.58 -18.33 -5.33
CA ARG A 34 2.72 -16.92 -5.73
C ARG A 34 1.72 -16.49 -6.80
N THR A 35 1.37 -17.38 -7.72
CA THR A 35 0.31 -17.10 -8.71
C THR A 35 -1.05 -16.96 -8.02
N LEU A 36 -1.38 -17.86 -7.10
CA LEU A 36 -2.60 -17.76 -6.28
C LEU A 36 -2.62 -16.50 -5.43
N ALA A 37 -1.47 -16.11 -4.86
CA ALA A 37 -1.33 -14.89 -4.08
C ALA A 37 -1.66 -13.65 -4.91
N LYS A 38 -1.17 -13.62 -6.15
CA LYS A 38 -1.46 -12.54 -7.11
C LYS A 38 -2.96 -12.43 -7.38
N ILE A 39 -3.60 -13.53 -7.75
CA ILE A 39 -5.05 -13.59 -8.04
C ILE A 39 -5.88 -13.15 -6.82
N CYS A 40 -5.52 -13.64 -5.63
CA CYS A 40 -6.22 -13.25 -4.40
C CYS A 40 -6.09 -11.74 -4.12
N LEU A 41 -4.91 -11.15 -4.33
CA LEU A 41 -4.70 -9.74 -4.09
C LEU A 41 -5.37 -8.85 -5.15
N GLU A 42 -5.41 -9.27 -6.41
CA GLU A 42 -6.19 -8.60 -7.46
C GLU A 42 -7.68 -8.59 -7.10
N ARG A 43 -8.25 -9.74 -6.70
CA ARG A 43 -9.65 -9.81 -6.30
C ARG A 43 -9.95 -8.98 -5.05
N SER A 44 -9.01 -8.92 -4.11
CA SER A 44 -9.08 -8.02 -2.95
C SER A 44 -9.22 -6.55 -3.35
N MET A 45 -8.46 -6.11 -4.37
CA MET A 45 -8.50 -4.74 -4.89
C MET A 45 -9.83 -4.44 -5.60
N GLU A 46 -10.31 -5.37 -6.42
CA GLU A 46 -11.60 -5.23 -7.12
C GLU A 46 -12.77 -5.04 -6.15
N LEU A 47 -12.67 -5.62 -4.96
CA LEU A 47 -13.66 -5.48 -3.89
C LEU A 47 -13.43 -4.23 -3.00
N GLY A 48 -12.52 -3.34 -3.39
CA GLY A 48 -12.26 -2.07 -2.69
C GLY A 48 -11.37 -2.18 -1.44
N ASP A 49 -10.69 -3.31 -1.20
CA ASP A 49 -9.76 -3.41 -0.07
C ASP A 49 -8.42 -2.76 -0.41
N GLU A 50 -8.26 -1.51 0.04
CA GLU A 50 -7.07 -0.68 -0.13
C GLU A 50 -5.77 -1.34 0.38
N TYR A 51 -5.84 -2.14 1.44
CA TYR A 51 -4.65 -2.87 1.90
C TYR A 51 -4.26 -4.00 0.95
N GLY A 52 -5.22 -4.57 0.21
CA GLY A 52 -4.96 -5.49 -0.89
C GLY A 52 -4.14 -4.81 -1.98
N PHE A 53 -4.51 -3.58 -2.34
CA PHE A 53 -3.75 -2.74 -3.29
C PHE A 53 -2.30 -2.53 -2.86
N PHE A 54 -2.06 -2.11 -1.61
CA PHE A 54 -0.70 -1.91 -1.12
C PHE A 54 0.14 -3.19 -1.16
N LEU A 55 -0.45 -4.32 -0.76
CA LEU A 55 0.24 -5.61 -0.74
C LEU A 55 0.56 -6.11 -2.15
N TYR A 56 -0.41 -6.02 -3.08
CA TYR A 56 -0.21 -6.39 -4.48
C TYR A 56 0.99 -5.66 -5.07
N HIS A 57 1.00 -4.33 -4.99
CA HIS A 57 2.06 -3.54 -5.60
C HIS A 57 3.42 -3.72 -4.92
N LYS A 58 3.45 -3.93 -3.60
CA LYS A 58 4.68 -4.20 -2.87
C LYS A 58 5.31 -5.54 -3.29
N LEU A 59 4.49 -6.57 -3.55
CA LEU A 59 4.97 -7.91 -3.86
C LEU A 59 5.27 -8.11 -5.35
N PHE A 60 4.47 -7.53 -6.24
CA PHE A 60 4.49 -7.85 -7.67
C PHE A 60 4.89 -6.68 -8.58
N CYS A 61 4.87 -5.43 -8.11
CA CYS A 61 5.19 -4.26 -8.93
C CYS A 61 6.48 -3.56 -8.48
N LYS A 62 7.42 -4.30 -7.89
CA LYS A 62 8.66 -3.72 -7.37
C LYS A 62 9.44 -3.00 -8.48
N GLY A 63 9.65 -1.70 -8.29
CA GLY A 63 10.38 -0.86 -9.25
C GLY A 63 9.51 -0.20 -10.32
N GLY A 64 8.24 -0.61 -10.45
CA GLY A 64 7.28 0.07 -11.31
C GLY A 64 6.79 1.40 -10.72
N GLN A 65 6.36 2.31 -11.60
CA GLN A 65 5.68 3.53 -11.20
C GLN A 65 4.20 3.21 -10.98
N VAL A 66 3.82 2.98 -9.73
CA VAL A 66 2.43 2.68 -9.33
C VAL A 66 1.60 3.95 -9.18
N ILE A 67 2.23 5.02 -8.73
CA ILE A 67 1.63 6.34 -8.55
C ILE A 67 2.35 7.29 -9.47
N ASP A 68 1.61 8.00 -10.32
CA ASP A 68 2.17 9.02 -11.20
C ASP A 68 2.79 10.18 -10.40
N ASP A 69 3.66 10.95 -11.03
CA ASP A 69 4.41 12.01 -10.35
C ASP A 69 3.50 13.11 -9.77
N PHE A 70 2.37 13.42 -10.42
CA PHE A 70 1.44 14.45 -9.95
C PHE A 70 0.70 13.98 -8.71
N SER A 71 0.09 12.79 -8.76
CA SER A 71 -0.61 12.20 -7.62
C SER A 71 0.34 11.99 -6.44
N TYR A 72 1.56 11.50 -6.69
CA TYR A 72 2.56 11.31 -5.65
C TYR A 72 2.95 12.62 -4.97
N ARG A 73 3.12 13.71 -5.74
CA ARG A 73 3.40 15.04 -5.21
C ARG A 73 2.24 15.56 -4.35
N THR A 74 1.00 15.34 -4.76
CA THR A 74 -0.20 15.71 -4.00
C THR A 74 -0.22 15.02 -2.63
N ILE A 75 -0.01 13.69 -2.61
CA ILE A 75 0.06 12.89 -1.37
C ILE A 75 1.19 13.38 -0.46
N CYS A 76 2.36 13.70 -1.04
CA CYS A 76 3.49 14.24 -0.28
C CYS A 76 3.17 15.57 0.40
N ASN A 77 2.56 16.51 -0.33
CA ASN A 77 2.18 17.81 0.19
C ASN A 77 1.14 17.67 1.31
N GLU A 78 0.16 16.79 1.13
CA GLU A 78 -0.85 16.51 2.13
C GLU A 78 -0.25 15.90 3.40
N TYR A 79 0.67 14.94 3.25
CA TYR A 79 1.39 14.33 4.37
C TYR A 79 2.21 15.35 5.18
N ILE A 80 2.87 16.29 4.49
CA ILE A 80 3.66 17.35 5.13
C ILE A 80 2.75 18.31 5.91
N ARG A 81 1.68 18.78 5.26
CA ARG A 81 0.79 19.81 5.81
C ARG A 81 -0.12 19.30 6.93
N THR A 82 -0.49 18.01 6.90
CA THR A 82 -1.42 17.49 7.88
C THR A 82 -0.79 17.39 9.27
N ARG A 83 -1.51 17.91 10.28
CA ARG A 83 -1.17 17.76 11.71
C ARG A 83 -1.75 16.48 12.33
N SER A 84 -2.71 15.83 11.64
CA SER A 84 -3.37 14.62 12.14
C SER A 84 -2.46 13.40 12.01
N LEU A 85 -2.15 12.77 13.14
CA LEU A 85 -1.39 11.52 13.15
C LEU A 85 -2.12 10.37 12.44
N VAL A 86 -3.46 10.33 12.55
CA VAL A 86 -4.28 9.33 11.86
C VAL A 86 -4.15 9.48 10.35
N LYS A 87 -4.27 10.71 9.85
CA LYS A 87 -4.14 11.00 8.42
C LYS A 87 -2.73 10.71 7.90
N ARG A 88 -1.69 11.03 8.69
CA ARG A 88 -0.30 10.63 8.34
C ARG A 88 -0.15 9.12 8.23
N ARG A 89 -0.74 8.35 9.15
CA ARG A 89 -0.69 6.88 9.10
C ARG A 89 -1.40 6.34 7.85
N GLN A 90 -2.51 6.94 7.42
CA GLN A 90 -3.22 6.56 6.19
C GLN A 90 -2.43 6.88 4.91
N LEU A 91 -1.73 8.02 4.88
CA LEU A 91 -0.95 8.43 3.69
C LEU A 91 0.38 7.69 3.56
N LYS A 92 0.94 7.17 4.66
CA LYS A 92 2.27 6.55 4.66
C LYS A 92 2.41 5.37 3.68
N PRO A 93 1.47 4.39 3.61
CA PRO A 93 1.56 3.29 2.65
C PRO A 93 1.66 3.75 1.19
N TYR A 94 0.92 4.80 0.82
CA TYR A 94 1.03 5.39 -0.53
C TYR A 94 2.42 5.97 -0.81
N LEU A 95 3.03 6.65 0.16
CA LEU A 95 4.40 7.16 0.02
C LEU A 95 5.43 6.04 -0.14
N GLU A 96 5.18 4.87 0.45
CA GLU A 96 6.06 3.70 0.31
C GLU A 96 6.02 3.12 -1.12
N LEU A 97 4.90 3.26 -1.83
CA LEU A 97 4.73 2.84 -3.23
C LEU A 97 5.44 3.74 -4.24
N GLY A 98 5.99 4.88 -3.83
CA GLY A 98 6.72 5.76 -4.74
C GLY A 98 7.96 5.10 -5.35
N THR A 99 8.38 5.55 -6.53
CA THR A 99 9.66 5.14 -7.12
C THR A 99 10.85 5.62 -6.27
N LYS A 100 12.05 5.09 -6.53
CA LYS A 100 13.29 5.55 -5.86
C LYS A 100 13.48 7.07 -6.01
N LYS A 101 13.22 7.60 -7.22
CA LYS A 101 13.30 9.02 -7.54
C LYS A 101 12.26 9.84 -6.75
N GLN A 102 10.99 9.44 -6.81
CA GLN A 102 9.90 10.08 -6.09
C GLN A 102 10.16 10.14 -4.58
N ARG A 103 10.59 9.04 -3.96
CA ARG A 103 10.92 9.00 -2.53
C ARG A 103 12.12 9.88 -2.16
N ALA A 104 13.13 9.97 -3.03
CA ALA A 104 14.28 10.85 -2.80
C ALA A 104 13.87 12.33 -2.80
N LEU A 105 13.06 12.75 -3.78
CA LEU A 105 12.51 14.10 -3.86
C LEU A 105 11.62 14.42 -2.66
N PHE A 106 10.77 13.48 -2.24
CA PHE A 106 9.95 13.62 -1.04
C PHE A 106 10.80 13.87 0.21
N ARG A 107 11.84 13.05 0.46
CA ARG A 107 12.71 13.22 1.64
C ARG A 107 13.38 14.59 1.67
N ALA A 108 13.90 15.04 0.53
CA ALA A 108 14.51 16.36 0.41
C ALA A 108 13.49 17.49 0.66
N HIS A 109 12.27 17.37 0.14
CA HIS A 109 11.21 18.33 0.39
C HIS A 109 10.76 18.35 1.86
N TYR A 110 10.52 17.18 2.45
CA TYR A 110 10.13 17.03 3.85
C TYR A 110 11.16 17.65 4.81
N ALA A 111 12.45 17.41 4.57
CA ALA A 111 13.54 17.99 5.36
C ALA A 111 13.54 19.53 5.29
N ARG A 112 13.36 20.10 4.08
CA ARG A 112 13.25 21.56 3.91
C ARG A 112 12.08 22.15 4.69
N CYS A 113 10.90 21.54 4.61
CA CYS A 113 9.72 22.01 5.35
C CYS A 113 9.92 21.93 6.87
N LYS A 114 10.43 20.81 7.37
CA LYS A 114 10.77 20.63 8.80
C LYS A 114 11.77 21.67 9.31
N ASN A 115 12.80 21.97 8.53
CA ASN A 115 13.80 22.97 8.90
C ASN A 115 13.21 24.38 8.91
N ALA A 116 12.30 24.69 7.98
CA ALA A 116 11.61 25.98 7.97
C ALA A 116 10.66 26.16 9.17
N GLU A 117 9.98 25.11 9.62
CA GLU A 117 9.16 25.13 10.84
C GLU A 117 10.02 25.40 12.08
N LYS A 118 11.18 24.74 12.20
CA LYS A 118 12.11 24.95 13.33
C LYS A 118 12.67 26.36 13.42
N ARG A 119 12.84 27.06 12.30
CA ARG A 119 13.37 28.44 12.29
C ARG A 119 12.32 29.49 12.68
N LYS A 120 11.05 29.11 12.76
CA LYS A 120 9.93 29.99 13.11
C LYS A 120 9.50 29.88 14.59
N ASN A 121 10.05 28.91 15.31
CA ASN A 121 9.86 28.69 16.75
C ASN A 121 11.15 28.99 17.48
#